data_AF-A0A9E4LDB7-F1
#
_entry.id   AF-A0A9E4LDB7-F1
#
_cell.length_a   1.000
_cell.length_b   1.000
_cell.length_c   1.000
_cell.angle_alpha   90.00
_cell.angle_beta   90.00
_cell.angle_gamma   90.00
#
_symmetry.space_group_name_H-M   'P 1'
#
loop_
_entity.id
_entity.type
_entity.pdbx_description
1 polymer ?
#
loop_
_entity_poly.entity_id
_entity_poly.type
_entity_poly.pdbx_seq_one_letter_code
_entity_poly.pdbx_strand_id
1 'polypeptide(L)' 'MYSVALHFMHYNLCRQHKSLDGISPATAAGVTDRLWDIEDIVRLVDEAAPKPNRSNIYHKHQISN' A
#
# COMPACT_ATOMS: atom_id res chain seq x y z
N MET A 1 3.30 -16.10 -0.80
CA MET A 1 3.73 -15.75 0.56
C MET A 1 3.57 -14.24 0.77
N TYR A 2 2.33 -13.74 0.77
CA TYR A 2 2.02 -12.29 0.79
C TYR A 2 1.09 -11.89 1.94
N SER A 3 0.21 -12.79 2.38
CA SER A 3 -0.70 -12.57 3.51
C SER A 3 0.03 -12.27 4.83
N VAL A 4 1.13 -12.97 5.10
CA VAL A 4 1.93 -12.80 6.32
C VAL A 4 2.56 -11.41 6.38
N ALA A 5 3.11 -10.92 5.27
CA ALA A 5 3.70 -9.58 5.19
C ALA A 5 2.63 -8.50 5.44
N LEU A 6 1.46 -8.63 4.81
CA LEU A 6 0.34 -7.70 5.01
C LEU A 6 -0.18 -7.73 6.45
N HIS A 7 -0.23 -8.91 7.07
CA HIS A 7 -0.64 -9.05 8.47
C HIS A 7 0.32 -8.31 9.41
N PHE A 8 1.64 -8.48 9.23
CA PHE A 8 2.63 -7.79 10.05
C PHE A 8 2.65 -6.29 9.83
N MET A 9 2.46 -5.81 8.59
CA MET A 9 2.28 -4.38 8.30
C MET A 9 1.10 -3.81 9.10
N HIS A 10 -0.08 -4.42 8.97
CA HIS A 10 -1.29 -3.95 9.66
C HIS A 10 -1.15 -4.03 11.20
N TYR A 11 -0.60 -5.12 11.74
CA TYR A 11 -0.46 -5.31 13.17
C TYR A 11 0.50 -4.30 13.81
N ASN A 12 1.61 -4.00 13.14
CA ASN A 12 2.64 -3.12 13.71
C ASN A 12 2.32 -1.63 13.51
N LEU A 13 1.72 -1.25 12.37
CA LEU A 13 1.56 0.15 11.99
C LEU A 13 0.15 0.71 12.24
N CYS A 14 -0.90 -0.10 12.03
CA CYS A 14 -2.29 0.36 12.09
C CYS A 14 -3.00 -0.02 13.39
N ARG A 15 -2.71 -1.19 13.94
CA ARG A 15 -3.42 -1.70 15.12
C ARG A 15 -2.96 -0.98 16.39
N GLN A 16 -3.89 -0.31 17.05
CA GLN A 16 -3.71 0.20 18.41
C GLN A 16 -3.67 -0.96 19.41
N HIS A 17 -2.60 -1.03 20.21
CA HIS A 17 -2.38 -2.13 21.14
C HIS A 17 -2.76 -1.73 22.58
N LYS A 18 -3.72 -2.45 23.18
CA LYS A 18 -4.21 -2.13 24.53
C LYS A 18 -3.11 -2.16 25.61
N SER A 19 -2.20 -3.13 25.54
CA SER A 19 -1.09 -3.24 26.49
C SER A 19 0.02 -2.20 26.30
N LEU A 20 -0.04 -1.40 25.23
CA LEU A 20 0.89 -0.30 24.95
C LEU A 20 0.15 1.04 25.09
N ASP A 21 -0.86 1.10 25.97
CA ASP A 21 -1.67 2.30 26.20
C ASP A 21 -2.32 2.89 24.93
N GLY A 22 -2.67 2.02 23.98
CA GLY A 22 -3.37 2.40 22.75
C GLY A 22 -2.48 2.88 21.62
N ILE A 23 -1.15 2.88 21.76
CA ILE A 23 -0.24 3.15 20.63
C ILE A 23 0.01 1.88 19.80
N SER A 24 0.48 2.05 18.56
CA SER A 24 0.86 0.91 17.71
C SER A 24 2.24 0.38 18.11
N PRO A 25 2.54 -0.91 17.88
CA PRO A 25 3.85 -1.48 18.16
C PRO A 25 5.00 -0.75 17.47
N ALA A 26 4.81 -0.27 16.24
CA ALA A 26 5.83 0.48 15.51
C ALA A 26 6.10 1.86 16.13
N THR A 27 5.08 2.52 16.68
CA THR A 27 5.25 3.77 17.41
C THR A 27 5.91 3.55 18.77
N ALA A 28 5.53 2.49 19.49
CA ALA A 28 6.19 2.10 20.74
C ALA A 28 7.69 1.79 20.55
N ALA A 29 8.04 1.22 19.40
CA ALA A 29 9.43 0.92 19.02
C ALA A 29 10.19 2.11 18.40
N GLY A 30 9.54 3.27 18.22
CA GLY A 30 10.17 4.45 17.61
C GLY A 30 10.47 4.31 16.10
N VAL A 31 9.79 3.41 15.39
CA VAL A 31 9.94 3.23 13.93
C VAL A 31 9.16 4.30 13.16
N THR A 32 8.06 4.80 13.74
CA THR A 32 7.19 5.82 13.15
C THR A 32 6.57 6.68 14.25
N ASP A 33 6.50 7.99 14.01
CA ASP A 33 5.92 8.95 14.96
C ASP A 33 4.40 9.13 14.78
N ARG A 34 3.82 8.51 13.75
CA ARG A 34 2.38 8.54 13.46
C ARG A 34 1.78 7.14 13.41
N LEU A 35 0.49 7.06 13.73
CA LEU A 35 -0.35 5.91 13.45
C LEU A 35 -0.65 5.86 11.94
N TRP A 36 -0.63 4.66 11.37
CA TRP A 36 -0.93 4.45 9.97
C TRP A 36 -2.36 3.97 9.78
N ASP A 37 -2.98 4.39 8.68
CA ASP A 37 -4.26 3.84 8.23
C ASP A 37 -4.06 2.79 7.14
N ILE A 38 -5.08 1.96 6.92
CA ILE A 38 -5.06 0.95 5.83
C ILE A 38 -4.85 1.63 4.47
N GLU A 39 -5.37 2.86 4.29
CA GLU A 39 -5.19 3.64 3.08
C GLU A 39 -3.70 3.93 2.78
N ASP A 40 -2.88 4.18 3.80
CA ASP A 40 -1.45 4.42 3.63
C ASP A 40 -0.76 3.17 3.05
N ILE A 41 -1.16 1.98 3.51
CA ILE A 41 -0.63 0.70 3.01
C ILE A 41 -1.03 0.50 1.55
N VAL A 42 -2.29 0.79 1.19
CA VAL A 42 -2.77 0.66 -0.20
C VAL A 42 -2.02 1.61 -1.12
N ARG A 43 -1.84 2.87 -0.72
CA ARG A 43 -1.07 3.86 -1.48
C ARG A 43 0.37 3.39 -1.75
N LEU A 44 1.05 2.83 -0.75
CA LEU A 44 2.39 2.26 -0.95
C LEU A 44 2.39 1.10 -1.96
N VAL A 45 1.38 0.23 -1.92
CA VAL A 45 1.26 -0.89 -2.87
C VAL A 45 1.03 -0.38 -4.29
N ASP A 46 0.17 0.62 -4.47
CA ASP A 46 -0.12 1.22 -5.77
C ASP A 46 1.11 1.95 -6.34
N GLU A 47 1.87 2.66 -5.50
CA GLU A 47 3.13 3.30 -5.88
C GLU A 47 4.21 2.30 -6.27
N ALA A 48 4.28 1.17 -5.57
CA ALA A 48 5.22 0.09 -5.85
C ALA A 48 4.81 -0.77 -7.07
N ALA A 49 3.53 -0.74 -7.46
CA ALA A 49 3.04 -1.51 -8.59
C ALA A 49 3.68 -1.01 -9.90
N PRO A 50 4.11 -1.92 -10.79
CA PRO A 50 4.64 -1.52 -12.08
C PRO A 50 3.57 -0.75 -12.87
N LYS A 51 3.96 0.35 -13.51
CA LYS A 51 3.04 1.12 -14.36
C LYS A 51 2.42 0.17 -15.39
N PRO A 52 1.09 0.19 -15.57
CA PRO A 52 0.45 -0.70 -16.52
C PRO A 52 0.99 -0.43 -17.92
N ASN A 53 1.52 -1.45 -18.59
CA ASN A 53 1.93 -1.37 -19.97
C ASN A 53 0.68 -1.31 -20.86
N ARG A 54 0.17 -0.11 -21.14
CA ARG A 54 -0.91 0.08 -22.11
C ARG A 54 -0.32 -0.04 -23.51
N SER A 55 -0.40 -1.22 -24.11
CA SER A 55 -0.14 -1.36 -25.55
C SER A 55 -1.19 -0.57 -26.33
N ASN A 56 -0.78 0.45 -27.07
CA ASN A 56 -1.62 1.25 -27.94
C ASN A 56 -1.81 0.55 -29.30
N ILE A 57 -2.75 -0.40 -29.37
CA ILE A 57 -3.10 -1.15 -30.60
C ILE A 57 -4.14 -0.39 -31.46
N TYR A 58 -4.13 0.95 -31.46
CA TYR A 58 -5.06 1.72 -32.29
C TYR A 58 -4.45 1.95 -33.68
N HIS A 59 -4.86 1.14 -34.66
CA HIS A 59 -4.50 1.34 -36.07
C HIS A 59 -5.54 2.24 -36.75
N LYS A 60 -5.20 3.52 -36.89
CA LYS A 60 -6.03 4.50 -37.62
C LYS A 60 -6.01 4.15 -39.11
N HIS A 61 -7.09 3.53 -39.60
CA HIS A 61 -7.28 3.28 -41.02
C HIS A 61 -7.51 4.62 -41.73
N GLN A 62 -6.65 4.96 -42.70
CA GLN A 62 -6.90 6.09 -43.59
C GLN A 62 -7.90 5.65 -44.66
N ILE A 63 -9.08 6.24 -44.64
CA ILE A 63 -10.08 6.05 -45.70
C ILE A 63 -9.66 6.97 -46.85
N SER A 64 -9.24 6.40 -47.99
CA SER A 64 -9.09 7.13 -49.24
C SER A 64 -10.35 6.97 -50.07
N ASN A 65 -10.90 8.09 -50.55
CA ASN A 65 -11.85 8.14 -51.67
C ASN A 65 -11.15 7.89 -53.00
#